data_AF-A0A0G2FVR0-F1
#
_entry.id   AF-A0A0G2FVR0-F1
#
_cell.length_a   1.000
_cell.length_b   1.000
_cell.length_c   1.000
_cell.angle_alpha   90.00
_cell.angle_beta   90.00
_cell.angle_gamma   90.00
#
_symmetry.space_group_name_H-M   'P 1'
#
loop_
_entity.id
_entity.type
_entity.pdbx_description
1 polymer ?
#
loop_
_entity_poly.entity_id
_entity_poly.type
_entity_poly.pdbx_seq_one_letter_code
_entity_poly.pdbx_strand_id
1 'polypeptide(L)'
;MPAKPVLVIGAGVVGLSLANGLRKADIPFLVFERDEDISTRGQGWAITLHWTLGFLKTLLSEEAFASIDETQVDPEVGRNDTGNFIFINLETLETKFRIPPSERRRVNREKFRKVLLKEVSDKVHWSRRFVGIEEAEDGIVAVFEDGSRVEGSIIVGAEGSNSRTRQLVAPATYSNTQLPVRLTGVAVDFTP
;
A
#
# COMPACT_ATOMS: atom_id res chain seq x y z
N MET A 1 -10.26 -31.27 -1.74
CA MET A 1 -9.17 -30.54 -2.43
C MET A 1 -8.71 -29.42 -1.52
N PRO A 2 -7.41 -29.07 -1.46
CA PRO A 2 -6.97 -27.90 -0.70
C PRO A 2 -7.67 -26.64 -1.23
N ALA A 3 -7.99 -25.69 -0.33
CA ALA A 3 -8.68 -24.47 -0.70
C ALA A 3 -7.82 -23.63 -1.67
N LYS A 4 -8.42 -23.15 -2.77
CA LYS A 4 -7.72 -22.31 -3.76
C LYS A 4 -7.36 -20.95 -3.14
N PRO A 5 -6.16 -20.40 -3.43
CA PRO A 5 -5.69 -19.17 -2.81
C PRO A 5 -6.42 -17.93 -3.33
N VAL A 6 -6.45 -16.89 -2.51
CA VAL A 6 -6.71 -15.51 -2.93
C VAL A 6 -5.48 -14.99 -3.70
N LEU A 7 -5.67 -14.50 -4.92
CA LEU A 7 -4.60 -13.92 -5.72
C LEU A 7 -4.60 -12.39 -5.56
N VAL A 8 -3.60 -11.85 -4.87
CA VAL A 8 -3.45 -10.40 -4.67
C VAL A 8 -2.49 -9.85 -5.72
N ILE A 9 -2.96 -8.93 -6.56
CA ILE A 9 -2.14 -8.31 -7.60
C ILE A 9 -1.60 -6.98 -7.08
N GLY A 10 -0.30 -6.93 -6.78
CA GLY A 10 0.44 -5.77 -6.30
C GLY A 10 0.93 -5.90 -4.85
N ALA A 11 2.24 -5.82 -4.64
CA ALA A 11 2.89 -5.79 -3.32
C ALA A 11 3.12 -4.34 -2.84
N GLY A 12 2.12 -3.49 -3.05
CA GLY A 12 2.06 -2.13 -2.49
C GLY A 12 1.65 -2.14 -1.02
N VAL A 13 1.48 -0.95 -0.43
CA VAL A 13 0.98 -0.82 0.96
C VAL A 13 -0.35 -1.56 1.13
N VAL A 14 -1.30 -1.34 0.22
CA VAL A 14 -2.63 -1.97 0.29
C VAL A 14 -2.55 -3.49 0.17
N GLY A 15 -1.84 -4.01 -0.84
CA GLY A 15 -1.73 -5.46 -1.05
C GLY A 15 -1.00 -6.17 0.08
N LEU A 16 0.07 -5.58 0.63
CA LEU A 16 0.78 -6.15 1.78
C LEU A 16 -0.04 -6.05 3.08
N SER A 17 -0.81 -4.98 3.28
CA SER A 17 -1.75 -4.92 4.42
C SER A 17 -2.83 -6.00 4.33
N LEU A 18 -3.38 -6.25 3.14
CA LEU A 18 -4.33 -7.34 2.91
C LEU A 18 -3.68 -8.72 3.15
N ALA A 19 -2.47 -8.94 2.63
CA ALA A 19 -1.72 -10.18 2.82
C ALA A 19 -1.52 -10.53 4.30
N ASN A 20 -1.20 -9.53 5.15
CA ASN A 20 -1.10 -9.76 6.60
C ASN A 20 -2.44 -10.13 7.23
N GLY A 21 -3.53 -9.49 6.79
CA GLY A 21 -4.89 -9.87 7.22
C GLY A 21 -5.24 -11.31 6.84
N LEU A 22 -4.97 -11.72 5.60
CA LEU A 22 -5.20 -13.08 5.11
C LEU A 22 -4.35 -14.10 5.88
N ARG A 23 -3.06 -13.79 6.13
CA ARG A 23 -2.17 -14.59 6.97
C ARG A 23 -2.75 -14.80 8.37
N LYS A 24 -3.20 -13.72 9.01
CA LYS A 24 -3.75 -13.76 10.37
C LYS A 24 -5.07 -14.55 10.45
N ALA A 25 -5.82 -14.59 9.36
CA ALA A 25 -7.08 -15.32 9.24
C ALA A 25 -6.91 -16.78 8.74
N ASP A 26 -5.67 -17.24 8.52
CA ASP A 26 -5.37 -18.57 7.95
C ASP A 26 -6.05 -18.84 6.59
N ILE A 27 -6.18 -17.79 5.77
CA ILE A 27 -6.73 -17.89 4.42
C ILE A 27 -5.58 -18.07 3.43
N PRO A 28 -5.56 -19.11 2.57
CA PRO A 28 -4.50 -19.27 1.56
C PRO A 28 -4.46 -18.09 0.59
N PHE A 29 -3.26 -17.56 0.31
CA PHE A 29 -3.08 -16.44 -0.62
C PHE A 29 -1.71 -16.45 -1.29
N LEU A 30 -1.62 -15.77 -2.42
CA LEU A 30 -0.39 -15.46 -3.15
C LEU A 30 -0.42 -13.99 -3.58
N VAL A 31 0.72 -13.31 -3.50
CA VAL A 31 0.86 -11.91 -3.91
C VAL A 31 1.77 -11.85 -5.13
N PHE A 32 1.38 -11.12 -6.16
CA PHE A 32 2.16 -10.96 -7.39
C PHE A 32 2.52 -9.50 -7.61
N GLU A 33 3.80 -9.21 -7.81
CA GLU A 33 4.30 -7.85 -8.05
C GLU A 33 5.11 -7.81 -9.33
N ARG A 34 4.92 -6.75 -10.12
CA ARG A 34 5.59 -6.57 -11.42
C ARG A 34 7.02 -6.05 -11.26
N ASP A 35 7.31 -5.37 -10.16
CA ASP A 35 8.65 -4.88 -9.84
C ASP A 35 9.58 -6.07 -9.52
N GLU A 36 10.88 -5.89 -9.70
CA GLU A 36 11.88 -6.96 -9.53
C GLU A 36 12.09 -7.33 -8.06
N ASP A 37 12.01 -6.35 -7.18
CA ASP A 37 12.14 -6.52 -5.74
C ASP A 37 11.55 -5.32 -4.97
N ILE A 38 11.63 -5.38 -3.64
CA ILE A 38 11.06 -4.35 -2.75
C ILE A 38 11.71 -2.96 -2.90
N SER A 39 12.94 -2.89 -3.40
CA SER A 39 13.77 -1.70 -3.59
C SER A 39 13.75 -1.11 -5.00
N THR A 40 13.14 -1.79 -5.98
CA THR A 40 13.04 -1.31 -7.38
C THR A 40 12.46 0.10 -7.48
N ARG A 41 11.54 0.47 -6.57
CA ARG A 41 11.06 1.85 -6.47
C ARG A 41 11.94 2.63 -5.50
N GLY A 42 12.58 3.69 -6.00
CA GLY A 42 13.31 4.65 -5.16
C GLY A 42 12.41 5.50 -4.27
N GLN A 43 13.00 6.55 -3.69
CA GLN A 43 12.41 7.57 -2.79
C GLN A 43 10.88 7.68 -2.90
N GLY A 44 10.18 7.20 -1.85
CA GLY A 44 8.75 7.34 -1.69
C GLY A 44 8.40 8.49 -0.74
N TRP A 45 7.32 9.21 -1.05
CA TRP A 45 6.78 10.25 -0.16
C TRP A 45 6.39 9.69 1.21
N ALA A 46 6.42 10.55 2.22
CA ALA A 46 5.87 10.26 3.54
C ALA A 46 4.38 9.94 3.46
N ILE A 47 3.92 8.97 4.26
CA ILE A 47 2.50 8.64 4.44
C ILE A 47 2.11 8.96 5.88
N THR A 48 1.01 9.69 6.06
CA THR A 48 0.42 9.89 7.39
C THR A 48 -0.65 8.83 7.65
N LEU A 49 -0.30 7.85 8.47
CA LEU A 49 -1.23 6.86 9.01
C LEU A 49 -1.97 7.49 10.18
N HIS A 50 -3.31 7.51 10.16
CA HIS A 50 -4.13 8.10 11.21
C HIS A 50 -5.29 7.15 11.55
N TRP A 51 -6.50 7.34 11.02
CA TRP A 51 -7.62 6.41 11.25
C TRP A 51 -7.30 4.97 10.82
N THR A 52 -6.37 4.79 9.88
CA THR A 52 -5.89 3.49 9.43
C THR A 52 -5.12 2.71 10.50
N LEU A 53 -4.58 3.36 11.54
CA LEU A 53 -3.81 2.70 12.59
C LEU A 53 -4.64 1.65 13.34
N GLY A 54 -5.92 1.94 13.61
CA GLY A 54 -6.83 0.97 14.23
C GLY A 54 -6.97 -0.30 13.39
N PHE A 55 -7.15 -0.16 12.07
CA PHE A 55 -7.22 -1.30 11.16
C PHE A 55 -5.89 -2.05 11.06
N LEU A 56 -4.77 -1.34 10.94
CA LEU A 56 -3.45 -1.97 10.91
C LEU A 56 -3.17 -2.79 12.18
N LYS A 57 -3.59 -2.32 13.35
CA LYS A 57 -3.50 -3.08 14.60
C LYS A 57 -4.26 -4.40 14.55
N THR A 58 -5.40 -4.43 13.85
CA THR A 58 -6.17 -5.68 13.67
C THR A 58 -5.54 -6.61 12.64
N LEU A 59 -4.93 -6.09 11.59
CA LEU A 59 -4.37 -6.88 10.47
C LEU A 59 -2.97 -7.43 10.75
N LEU A 60 -2.15 -6.70 11.51
CA LEU A 60 -0.75 -7.04 11.75
C LEU A 60 -0.57 -7.89 13.02
N SER A 61 0.61 -8.50 13.15
CA SER A 61 1.11 -8.99 14.42
C SER A 61 1.45 -7.81 15.34
N GLU A 62 1.58 -8.07 16.64
CA GLU A 62 2.03 -7.05 17.60
C GLU A 62 3.44 -6.54 17.26
N GLU A 63 4.34 -7.45 16.85
CA GLU A 63 5.71 -7.11 16.44
C GLU A 63 5.71 -6.19 15.21
N ALA A 64 5.02 -6.58 14.14
CA ALA A 64 4.97 -5.78 12.90
C ALA A 64 4.28 -4.43 13.12
N PHE A 65 3.25 -4.36 13.98
CA PHE A 65 2.61 -3.09 14.34
C PHE A 65 3.56 -2.19 15.13
N ALA A 66 4.31 -2.73 16.09
CA ALA A 66 5.28 -1.97 16.87
C ALA A 66 6.42 -1.42 15.99
N SER A 67 6.90 -2.20 15.01
CA SER A 67 7.95 -1.75 14.08
C SER A 67 7.53 -0.58 13.17
N ILE A 68 6.25 -0.21 13.10
CA ILE A 68 5.80 0.98 12.35
C ILE A 68 6.48 2.25 12.90
N ASP A 69 6.73 2.33 14.21
CA ASP A 69 7.33 3.51 14.84
C ASP A 69 8.77 3.76 14.37
N GLU A 70 9.49 2.69 13.99
CA GLU A 70 10.85 2.77 13.44
C GLU A 70 10.86 3.29 11.99
N THR A 71 9.70 3.31 11.34
CA THR A 71 9.56 3.78 9.97
C THR A 71 9.25 5.26 9.86
N GLN A 72 9.12 5.98 10.98
CA GLN A 72 8.82 7.41 10.97
C GLN A 72 9.87 8.22 10.20
N VAL A 73 9.41 9.23 9.46
CA VAL A 73 10.29 10.11 8.66
C VAL A 73 11.25 10.90 9.52
N ASP A 74 10.76 11.35 10.68
CA ASP A 74 11.53 12.01 11.72
C ASP A 74 11.11 11.36 13.06
N PRO A 75 11.94 10.46 13.61
CA PRO A 75 11.62 9.77 14.85
C PRO A 75 11.50 10.71 16.06
N GLU A 76 12.20 11.85 16.08
CA GLU A 76 12.15 12.79 17.20
C GLU A 76 10.85 13.59 17.19
N VAL A 77 10.46 14.12 16.03
CA VAL A 77 9.15 14.75 15.85
C VAL A 77 8.03 13.73 16.09
N GLY A 78 8.19 12.50 15.60
CA GLY A 78 7.23 11.43 15.76
C GLY A 78 6.94 11.05 17.21
N ARG A 79 7.96 11.02 18.07
CA ARG A 79 7.81 10.75 19.52
C ARG A 79 7.09 11.87 20.26
N ASN A 80 7.21 13.10 19.77
CA ASN A 80 6.63 14.30 20.38
C ASN A 80 5.41 14.82 19.60
N ASP A 81 4.86 14.02 18.68
CA ASP A 81 3.77 14.46 17.82
C ASP A 81 2.48 14.63 18.64
N THR A 82 2.03 15.88 18.76
CA THR A 82 0.78 16.22 19.45
C THR A 82 -0.47 15.94 18.61
N GLY A 83 -0.30 15.37 17.41
CA GLY A 83 -1.38 15.06 16.47
C GLY A 83 -1.93 16.29 15.75
N ASN A 84 -1.46 17.50 16.07
CA ASN A 84 -1.93 18.74 15.46
C ASN A 84 -1.38 18.91 14.05
N PHE A 85 -2.23 19.36 13.12
CA PHE A 85 -1.80 19.84 11.80
C PHE A 85 -2.39 21.24 11.58
N ILE A 86 -1.54 22.21 11.28
CA ILE A 86 -1.93 23.61 11.12
C ILE A 86 -1.72 23.98 9.67
N PHE A 87 -2.76 24.52 9.06
CA PHE A 87 -2.64 25.22 7.78
C PHE A 87 -2.46 26.69 8.07
N ILE A 88 -1.31 27.23 7.62
CA ILE A 88 -0.92 28.61 7.85
C ILE A 88 -1.15 29.39 6.56
N ASN A 89 -1.68 30.61 6.68
CA ASN A 89 -1.65 31.57 5.58
C ASN A 89 -0.21 32.04 5.39
N LEU A 90 0.43 31.73 4.26
CA LEU A 90 1.82 32.11 4.04
C LEU A 90 2.03 33.64 3.87
N GLU A 91 0.97 34.40 3.58
CA GLU A 91 1.04 35.86 3.49
C GLU A 91 0.98 36.53 4.88
N THR A 92 0.03 36.12 5.73
CA THR A 92 -0.22 36.76 7.04
C THR A 92 0.42 36.03 8.21
N LEU A 93 0.91 34.80 8.00
CA LEU A 93 1.41 33.86 9.01
C LEU A 93 0.36 33.41 10.05
N GLU A 94 -0.91 33.75 9.83
CA GLU A 94 -2.00 33.35 10.72
C GLU A 94 -2.44 31.90 10.45
N THR A 95 -2.96 31.25 11.48
CA THR A 95 -3.57 29.92 11.34
C THR A 95 -4.90 30.03 10.60
N LYS A 96 -4.99 29.43 9.40
CA LYS A 96 -6.24 29.30 8.62
C LYS A 96 -7.10 28.14 9.07
N PHE A 97 -6.47 27.01 9.39
CA PHE A 97 -7.19 25.80 9.79
C PHE A 97 -6.36 24.98 10.76
N ARG A 98 -7.02 24.36 11.74
CA ARG A 98 -6.41 23.43 12.70
C ARG A 98 -7.13 22.10 12.60
N ILE A 99 -6.42 21.08 12.17
CA ILE A 99 -6.90 19.69 12.25
C ILE A 99 -6.84 19.28 13.72
N PRO A 100 -7.95 18.76 14.31
CA PRO A 100 -7.95 18.26 15.67
C PRO A 100 -6.87 17.20 15.90
N PRO A 101 -6.27 17.13 17.10
CA PRO A 101 -5.34 16.07 17.45
C PRO A 101 -5.90 14.67 17.19
N SER A 102 -5.10 13.83 16.55
CA SER A 102 -5.38 12.40 16.40
C SER A 102 -4.10 11.60 16.56
N GLU A 103 -4.19 10.37 17.06
CA GLU A 103 -3.07 9.44 16.97
C GLU A 103 -2.70 9.22 15.50
N ARG A 104 -1.42 9.42 15.19
CA ARG A 104 -0.91 9.27 13.84
C ARG A 104 0.55 8.86 13.84
N ARG A 105 1.00 8.35 12.70
CA ARG A 105 2.41 8.10 12.38
C ARG A 105 2.71 8.64 11.00
N ARG A 106 3.74 9.48 10.88
CA ARG A 106 4.21 9.96 9.58
C ARG A 106 5.37 9.07 9.15
N VAL A 107 5.08 8.07 8.35
CA VAL A 107 6.02 7.01 7.99
C VAL A 107 6.68 7.26 6.64
N ASN A 108 7.94 6.88 6.53
CA ASN A 108 8.59 6.70 5.24
C ASN A 108 7.95 5.48 4.55
N ARG A 109 7.39 5.70 3.36
CA ARG A 109 6.65 4.66 2.63
C ARG A 109 7.48 3.41 2.33
N GLU A 110 8.76 3.57 2.02
CA GLU A 110 9.63 2.43 1.69
C GLU A 110 9.89 1.59 2.93
N LYS A 111 10.29 2.22 4.04
CA LYS A 111 10.48 1.55 5.33
C LYS A 111 9.19 0.85 5.79
N PHE A 112 8.05 1.53 5.68
CA PHE A 112 6.75 0.96 6.03
C PHE A 112 6.38 -0.26 5.19
N ARG A 113 6.63 -0.24 3.87
CA ARG A 113 6.43 -1.42 3.02
C ARG A 113 7.31 -2.59 3.44
N LYS A 114 8.56 -2.35 3.85
CA LYS A 114 9.46 -3.40 4.35
C LYS A 114 8.92 -4.05 5.63
N VAL A 115 8.36 -3.25 6.55
CA VAL A 115 7.67 -3.78 7.73
C VAL A 115 6.48 -4.67 7.33
N LEU A 116 5.62 -4.20 6.42
CA LEU A 116 4.46 -4.99 5.96
C LEU A 116 4.87 -6.26 5.20
N LEU A 117 6.03 -6.27 4.54
CA LEU A 117 6.52 -7.42 3.77
C LEU A 117 7.07 -8.54 4.66
N LYS A 118 7.67 -8.20 5.80
CA LYS A 118 8.50 -9.12 6.61
C LYS A 118 7.87 -10.50 6.82
N GLU A 119 6.62 -10.54 7.27
CA GLU A 119 5.92 -11.77 7.66
C GLU A 119 5.18 -12.48 6.53
N VAL A 120 5.15 -11.90 5.32
CA VAL A 120 4.44 -12.45 4.15
C VAL A 120 5.34 -12.60 2.93
N SER A 121 6.64 -12.38 3.10
CA SER A 121 7.62 -12.33 2.02
C SER A 121 7.71 -13.64 1.23
N ASP A 122 7.48 -14.79 1.87
CA ASP A 122 7.44 -16.11 1.24
C ASP A 122 6.25 -16.30 0.29
N LYS A 123 5.22 -15.45 0.40
CA LYS A 123 4.03 -15.46 -0.46
C LYS A 123 4.09 -14.44 -1.59
N VAL A 124 5.15 -13.62 -1.67
CA VAL A 124 5.31 -12.59 -2.70
C VAL A 124 6.15 -13.11 -3.86
N HIS A 125 5.56 -13.08 -5.06
CA HIS A 125 6.20 -13.41 -6.31
C HIS A 125 6.50 -12.14 -7.10
N TRP A 126 7.77 -11.77 -7.15
CA TRP A 126 8.29 -10.61 -7.87
C TRP A 126 8.48 -10.89 -9.36
N SER A 127 8.67 -9.84 -10.15
CA SER A 127 8.79 -9.91 -11.62
C SER A 127 7.61 -10.59 -12.30
N ARG A 128 6.41 -10.50 -11.71
CA ARG A 128 5.16 -11.07 -12.22
C ARG A 128 4.20 -9.96 -12.64
N ARG A 129 4.30 -9.55 -13.90
CA ARG A 129 3.35 -8.60 -14.49
C ARG A 129 2.05 -9.29 -14.86
N PHE A 130 1.00 -9.00 -14.11
CA PHE A 130 -0.37 -9.44 -14.41
C PHE A 130 -0.94 -8.74 -15.64
N VAL A 131 -1.55 -9.51 -16.55
CA VAL A 131 -2.07 -8.99 -17.84
C VAL A 131 -3.52 -9.38 -18.14
N GLY A 132 -4.02 -10.47 -17.55
CA GLY A 132 -5.31 -11.05 -17.93
C GLY A 132 -5.95 -11.92 -16.86
N ILE A 133 -7.24 -12.16 -17.07
CA ILE A 133 -8.10 -13.02 -16.26
C ILE A 133 -8.75 -14.02 -17.22
N GLU A 134 -8.76 -15.29 -16.84
CA GLU A 134 -9.57 -16.34 -17.49
C GLU A 134 -10.53 -16.94 -16.45
N GLU A 135 -11.74 -17.28 -16.88
CA GLU A 135 -12.69 -18.01 -16.02
C GLU A 135 -12.26 -19.47 -15.88
N ALA A 136 -12.44 -20.04 -14.68
CA ALA A 136 -12.28 -21.46 -14.42
C ALA A 136 -13.58 -22.04 -13.86
N GLU A 137 -13.74 -23.36 -13.95
CA GLU A 137 -14.96 -24.06 -13.47
C GLU A 137 -15.24 -23.79 -11.98
N ASP A 138 -14.18 -23.66 -11.17
CA ASP A 138 -14.26 -23.34 -9.74
C ASP A 138 -13.21 -22.30 -9.38
N GLY A 139 -13.41 -21.05 -9.82
CA GLY A 139 -12.56 -19.91 -9.49
C GLY A 139 -12.09 -19.13 -10.71
N ILE A 140 -10.84 -18.69 -10.67
CA ILE A 140 -10.30 -17.73 -11.62
C ILE A 140 -8.82 -18.02 -11.92
N VAL A 141 -8.38 -17.73 -13.13
CA VAL A 141 -6.97 -17.85 -13.53
C VAL A 141 -6.38 -16.47 -13.74
N ALA A 142 -5.29 -16.17 -13.05
CA ALA A 142 -4.46 -15.02 -13.34
C ALA A 142 -3.45 -15.35 -14.45
N VAL A 143 -3.40 -14.51 -15.48
CA VAL A 143 -2.47 -14.62 -16.60
C VAL A 143 -1.40 -13.54 -16.49
N PHE A 144 -0.14 -13.94 -16.66
CA PHE A 144 1.02 -13.05 -16.56
C PHE A 144 1.69 -12.84 -17.93
N GLU A 145 2.47 -11.77 -18.04
CA GLU A 145 3.15 -11.33 -19.27
C GLU A 145 4.09 -12.39 -19.85
N ASP A 146 4.69 -13.24 -19.00
CA ASP A 146 5.55 -14.35 -19.39
C ASP A 146 4.77 -15.61 -19.87
N GLY A 147 3.44 -15.53 -19.94
CA GLY A 147 2.55 -16.62 -20.32
C GLY A 147 2.22 -17.60 -19.20
N SER A 148 2.80 -17.43 -18.00
CA SER A 148 2.45 -18.25 -16.84
C SER A 148 1.02 -17.98 -16.37
N ARG A 149 0.44 -19.01 -15.73
CA ARG A 149 -0.95 -19.04 -15.26
C ARG A 149 -1.00 -19.54 -13.83
N VAL A 150 -1.82 -18.90 -13.02
CA VAL A 150 -2.04 -19.31 -11.62
C VAL A 150 -3.53 -19.31 -11.32
N GLU A 151 -4.05 -20.44 -10.86
CA GLU A 151 -5.43 -20.54 -10.40
C GLU A 151 -5.60 -20.04 -8.97
N GLY A 152 -6.75 -19.42 -8.71
CA GLY A 152 -7.18 -18.98 -7.39
C GLY A 152 -8.69 -19.01 -7.23
N SER A 153 -9.15 -18.77 -6.01
CA SER A 153 -10.58 -18.62 -5.71
C SER A 153 -11.10 -17.25 -6.13
N ILE A 154 -10.32 -16.20 -5.88
CA ILE A 154 -10.62 -14.81 -6.26
C ILE A 154 -9.34 -14.06 -6.64
N ILE A 155 -9.49 -12.99 -7.42
CA ILE A 155 -8.42 -12.01 -7.69
C ILE A 155 -8.78 -10.69 -6.99
N VAL A 156 -7.81 -10.11 -6.27
CA VAL A 156 -7.92 -8.78 -5.67
C VAL A 156 -6.89 -7.86 -6.31
N GLY A 157 -7.37 -6.85 -7.04
CA GLY A 157 -6.53 -5.82 -7.64
C GLY A 157 -6.05 -4.80 -6.61
N ALA A 158 -4.74 -4.78 -6.33
CA ALA A 158 -4.08 -3.86 -5.41
C ALA A 158 -2.91 -3.11 -6.07
N GLU A 159 -2.83 -3.12 -7.42
CA GLU A 159 -1.70 -2.60 -8.21
C GLU A 159 -1.77 -1.10 -8.56
N GLY A 160 -2.64 -0.33 -7.88
CA GLY A 160 -2.63 1.13 -7.86
C GLY A 160 -3.48 1.83 -8.93
N SER A 161 -3.22 3.11 -9.17
CA SER A 161 -4.09 4.00 -9.98
C SER A 161 -4.22 3.60 -11.45
N ASN A 162 -3.29 2.81 -11.97
CA ASN A 162 -3.30 2.27 -13.33
C ASN A 162 -3.71 0.78 -13.34
N SER A 163 -4.54 0.37 -12.38
CA SER A 163 -4.93 -1.03 -12.16
C SER A 163 -5.38 -1.72 -13.45
N ARG A 164 -4.71 -2.84 -13.75
CA ARG A 164 -5.09 -3.73 -14.86
C ARG A 164 -6.33 -4.53 -14.48
N THR A 165 -6.44 -4.94 -13.21
CA THR A 165 -7.64 -5.59 -12.69
C THR A 165 -8.88 -4.73 -12.93
N ARG A 166 -8.82 -3.43 -12.60
CA ARG A 166 -9.92 -2.48 -12.83
C ARG A 166 -10.27 -2.34 -14.31
N GLN A 167 -9.28 -2.33 -15.20
CA GLN A 167 -9.52 -2.28 -16.66
C GLN A 167 -10.27 -3.52 -17.16
N LEU A 168 -9.98 -4.70 -16.61
CA LEU A 168 -10.60 -5.95 -17.03
C LEU A 168 -12.02 -6.09 -16.49
N VAL A 169 -12.26 -5.75 -15.22
CA VAL A 169 -13.58 -5.93 -14.58
C VAL A 169 -14.55 -4.78 -14.84
N ALA A 170 -14.05 -3.58 -15.15
CA ALA A 170 -14.86 -2.39 -15.39
C ALA A 170 -14.36 -1.61 -16.63
N PRO A 171 -14.37 -2.22 -17.83
CA PRO A 171 -13.76 -1.65 -19.04
C PRO A 171 -14.39 -0.33 -19.49
N ALA A 172 -15.65 -0.07 -19.11
CA ALA A 172 -16.34 1.18 -19.45
C ALA A 172 -16.01 2.35 -18.50
N THR A 173 -15.47 2.09 -17.29
CA THR A 173 -15.37 3.10 -16.21
C THR A 173 -14.02 3.08 -15.48
N TYR A 174 -12.98 2.48 -16.07
CA TYR A 174 -11.67 2.37 -15.43
C TYR A 174 -10.84 3.65 -15.46
N SER A 175 -11.20 4.64 -16.29
CA SER A 175 -10.42 5.85 -16.47
C SER A 175 -10.43 6.73 -15.22
N ASN A 176 -9.26 7.25 -14.82
CA ASN A 176 -9.19 8.19 -13.72
C ASN A 176 -9.74 9.55 -14.16
N THR A 177 -10.51 10.21 -13.30
CA THR A 177 -10.89 11.62 -13.49
C THR A 177 -9.67 12.49 -13.19
N GLN A 178 -9.15 13.20 -14.19
CA GLN A 178 -8.07 14.15 -13.98
C GLN A 178 -8.64 15.45 -13.41
N LEU A 179 -8.27 15.78 -12.18
CA LEU A 179 -8.61 17.06 -11.57
C LEU A 179 -7.76 18.18 -12.20
N PRO A 180 -8.29 19.41 -12.33
CA PRO A 180 -7.54 20.56 -12.83
C PRO A 180 -6.55 21.12 -11.78
N VAL A 181 -5.92 20.22 -11.02
CA VAL A 181 -4.98 20.52 -9.95
C VAL A 181 -3.64 19.87 -10.31
N ARG A 182 -2.56 20.65 -10.24
CA ARG A 182 -1.19 20.14 -10.36
C ARG A 182 -0.53 20.29 -9.00
N LEU A 183 0.03 19.19 -8.49
CA LEU A 183 0.84 19.21 -7.29
C LEU A 183 2.32 19.25 -7.70
N THR A 184 3.05 20.26 -7.24
CA THR A 184 4.51 20.34 -7.38
C THR A 184 5.11 20.27 -5.98
N GLY A 185 5.94 19.25 -5.73
CA GLY A 185 6.76 19.17 -4.53
C GLY A 185 8.13 19.76 -4.81
N VAL A 186 8.59 20.66 -3.95
CA VAL A 186 9.96 21.20 -3.97
C VAL A 186 10.62 20.80 -2.67
N ALA A 187 11.79 20.18 -2.75
CA ALA A 187 12.68 19.99 -1.61
C ALA A 187 13.81 21.00 -1.74
N VAL A 188 14.11 21.71 -0.65
CA VAL A 188 15.22 22.65 -0.57
C VAL A 188 16.02 22.28 0.65
N ASP A 189 17.31 22.03 0.45
CA ASP A 189 18.25 21.84 1.55
C ASP A 189 18.68 23.21 2.05
N PHE A 190 18.49 23.45 3.35
CA PHE A 190 18.99 24.65 4.00
C PHE A 190 20.24 24.27 4.80
N THR A 191 21.34 25.01 4.60
CA THR A 191 22.45 25.00 5.57
C THR A 191 22.07 25.86 6.78
N PRO A 192 22.48 25.48 8.01
CA PRO A 192 22.28 26.29 9.21
C PRO A 192 22.82 27.72 9.07
#